data_AF-V4PWN9-F1
#
_entry.id   AF-V4PWN9-F1
#
_cell.length_a   1.000
_cell.length_b   1.000
_cell.length_c   1.000
_cell.angle_alpha   90.00
_cell.angle_beta   90.00
_cell.angle_gamma   90.00
#
_symmetry.space_group_name_H-M   'P 1'
#
loop_
_entity.id
_entity.type
_entity.pdbx_description
1 polymer ?
#
loop_
_entity_poly.entity_id
_entity_poly.type
_entity_poly.pdbx_seq_one_letter_code
_entity_poly.pdbx_strand_id
1 'polypeptide(L)'
;MSEAPDDMTNPDFQNLWQSQPKEMTAMSLDQVHARARQFHTHINWRNRLEHVASALVVVVFTGYAIFLDPPLMKLGSVLIVAATLLVSLILVVRGRAAPVSDGAEDCLDFHRRALVRQRNLLSSAWLWYVMPFVPGFVMFMIPTIQNSAGDKGTTVWIYLAIAVVFFGGVIAVNLLGARGLQKEIDRLGG
;
A
#
# COMPACT_ATOMS: atom_id res chain seq x y z
N MET A 1 44.79 -35.80 32.29
CA MET A 1 44.96 -34.34 32.18
C MET A 1 45.23 -34.09 30.71
N SER A 2 44.19 -33.70 29.95
CA SER A 2 44.21 -33.65 28.48
C SER A 2 44.75 -32.29 28.06
N GLU A 3 45.84 -32.29 27.30
CA GLU A 3 46.52 -31.13 26.75
C GLU A 3 45.66 -30.55 25.61
N ALA A 4 45.35 -29.25 25.67
CA ALA A 4 44.63 -28.54 24.61
C ALA A 4 45.62 -28.22 23.47
N PRO A 5 45.23 -28.33 22.18
CA PRO A 5 46.11 -28.00 21.08
C PRO A 5 46.31 -26.48 20.98
N ASP A 6 47.58 -26.07 21.06
CA ASP A 6 48.08 -24.69 21.05
C ASP A 6 48.15 -24.11 19.63
N ASP A 7 47.04 -24.13 18.89
CA ASP A 7 46.98 -23.84 17.44
C ASP A 7 46.52 -22.40 17.10
N MET A 8 46.49 -21.48 18.08
CA MET A 8 46.05 -20.10 17.88
C MET A 8 47.18 -19.08 17.72
N THR A 9 48.45 -19.51 17.84
CA THR A 9 49.64 -18.64 17.79
C THR A 9 50.45 -18.77 16.50
N ASN A 10 49.94 -19.51 15.51
CA ASN A 10 50.61 -19.64 14.22
C ASN A 10 50.47 -18.33 13.41
N PRO A 11 51.57 -17.61 13.12
CA PRO A 11 51.57 -16.34 12.38
C PRO A 11 50.99 -16.46 10.96
N ASP A 12 50.88 -17.67 10.41
CA ASP A 12 50.26 -17.92 9.12
C ASP A 12 48.75 -17.66 9.12
N PHE A 13 48.03 -17.93 10.22
CA PHE A 13 46.60 -17.60 10.32
C PHE A 13 46.35 -16.09 10.40
N GLN A 14 47.23 -15.36 11.09
CA GLN A 14 47.15 -13.90 11.17
C GLN A 14 47.42 -13.26 9.81
N ASN A 15 48.41 -13.76 9.07
CA ASN A 15 48.70 -13.31 7.72
C ASN A 15 47.55 -13.65 6.76
N LEU A 16 46.98 -14.86 6.84
CA LEU A 16 45.83 -15.29 6.04
C LEU A 16 44.59 -14.42 6.28
N TRP A 17 44.31 -14.03 7.52
CA TRP A 17 43.20 -13.15 7.87
C TRP A 17 43.43 -11.71 7.36
N GLN A 18 44.66 -11.21 7.43
CA GLN A 18 45.00 -9.87 6.93
C GLN A 18 45.08 -9.81 5.39
N SER A 19 45.39 -10.94 4.73
CA SER A 19 45.46 -11.03 3.27
C SER A 19 44.12 -11.34 2.59
N GLN A 20 43.05 -11.54 3.35
CA GLN A 20 41.70 -11.65 2.76
C GLN A 20 41.39 -10.36 2.01
N PRO A 21 41.14 -10.40 0.68
CA PRO A 21 40.74 -9.22 -0.06
C PRO A 21 39.47 -8.69 0.59
N LYS A 22 39.55 -7.48 1.12
CA LYS A 22 38.47 -6.79 1.83
C LYS A 22 37.42 -6.32 0.81
N GLU A 23 36.88 -7.22 0.00
CA GLU A 23 35.63 -7.00 -0.72
C GLU A 23 34.44 -7.25 0.20
N MET A 24 34.48 -6.65 1.39
CA MET A 24 33.24 -6.19 1.97
C MET A 24 32.85 -4.95 1.18
N THR A 25 32.10 -5.17 0.10
CA THR A 25 31.17 -4.13 -0.37
C THR A 25 30.08 -4.03 0.69
N ALA A 26 30.47 -3.59 1.90
CA ALA A 26 29.58 -3.04 2.87
C ALA A 26 28.95 -1.86 2.15
N MET A 27 27.74 -2.07 1.63
CA MET A 27 26.85 -1.01 1.20
C MET A 27 26.99 0.09 2.25
N SER A 28 27.55 1.25 1.86
CA SER A 28 27.97 2.21 2.87
C SER A 28 26.76 2.57 3.73
N LEU A 29 26.96 2.81 5.03
CA LEU A 29 25.88 3.18 5.94
C LEU A 29 25.02 4.33 5.38
N ASP A 30 25.64 5.21 4.59
CA ASP A 30 24.98 6.27 3.83
C ASP A 30 24.09 5.76 2.69
N GLN A 31 24.47 4.70 1.97
CA GLN A 31 23.63 4.05 0.96
C GLN A 31 22.42 3.33 1.58
N VAL A 32 22.59 2.72 2.76
CA VAL A 32 21.48 2.13 3.53
C VAL A 32 20.54 3.23 4.03
N HIS A 33 21.05 4.31 4.60
CA HIS A 33 20.25 5.46 5.03
C HIS A 33 19.62 6.22 3.85
N ALA A 34 20.26 6.26 2.69
CA ALA A 34 19.71 6.88 1.48
C ALA A 34 18.56 6.05 0.90
N ARG A 35 18.73 4.72 0.82
CA ARG A 35 17.63 3.81 0.43
C ARG A 35 16.49 3.81 1.43
N ALA A 36 16.78 3.80 2.73
CA ALA A 36 15.78 3.93 3.77
C ALA A 36 15.02 5.26 3.64
N ARG A 37 15.71 6.39 3.46
CA ARG A 37 15.08 7.70 3.23
C ARG A 37 14.22 7.74 1.97
N GLN A 38 14.70 7.20 0.84
CA GLN A 38 13.92 7.13 -0.40
C GLN A 38 12.66 6.27 -0.23
N PHE A 39 12.77 5.12 0.43
CA PHE A 39 11.64 4.25 0.76
C PHE A 39 10.62 4.94 1.67
N HIS A 40 11.09 5.65 2.70
CA HIS A 40 10.24 6.46 3.59
C HIS A 40 9.55 7.61 2.86
N THR A 41 10.22 8.30 1.93
CA THR A 41 9.61 9.43 1.21
C THR A 41 8.46 9.01 0.30
N HIS A 42 8.58 7.88 -0.41
CA HIS A 42 7.53 7.40 -1.29
C HIS A 42 6.29 6.93 -0.52
N ILE A 43 6.49 6.20 0.58
CA ILE A 43 5.42 5.74 1.46
C ILE A 43 4.73 6.92 2.15
N ASN A 44 5.50 7.89 2.65
CA ASN A 44 4.94 9.08 3.30
C ASN A 44 4.16 9.96 2.32
N TRP A 45 4.61 10.08 1.07
CA TRP A 45 3.87 10.81 0.04
C TRP A 45 2.54 10.13 -0.27
N ARG A 46 2.54 8.80 -0.47
CA ARG A 46 1.32 8.03 -0.71
C ARG A 46 0.34 8.17 0.46
N ASN A 47 0.81 7.99 1.68
CA ASN A 47 -0.03 8.12 2.88
C ASN A 47 -0.59 9.54 3.04
N ARG A 48 0.18 10.58 2.71
CA ARG A 48 -0.29 11.98 2.73
C ARG A 48 -1.37 12.21 1.68
N LEU A 49 -1.16 11.72 0.46
CA LEU A 49 -2.12 11.87 -0.63
C LEU A 49 -3.44 11.13 -0.33
N GLU A 50 -3.36 9.92 0.24
CA GLU A 50 -4.51 9.17 0.73
C GLU A 50 -5.26 9.96 1.82
N HIS A 51 -4.55 10.55 2.78
CA HIS A 51 -5.19 11.32 3.84
C HIS A 51 -5.89 12.59 3.33
N VAL A 52 -5.25 13.32 2.42
CA VAL A 52 -5.84 14.50 1.77
C VAL A 52 -7.06 14.09 0.93
N ALA A 53 -6.97 12.99 0.18
CA ALA A 53 -8.09 12.49 -0.61
C ALA A 53 -9.27 12.07 0.28
N SER A 54 -9.02 11.32 1.36
CA SER A 54 -10.05 10.94 2.33
C SER A 54 -10.70 12.16 2.99
N ALA A 55 -9.90 13.14 3.42
CA ALA A 55 -10.42 14.38 4.00
C ALA A 55 -11.31 15.15 3.02
N LEU A 56 -10.89 15.27 1.76
CA LEU A 56 -11.67 15.93 0.71
C LEU A 56 -13.01 15.20 0.49
N VAL A 57 -13.00 13.87 0.36
CA VAL A 57 -14.22 13.07 0.17
C VAL A 57 -15.16 13.26 1.35
N VAL A 58 -14.66 13.20 2.59
CA VAL A 58 -15.48 13.42 3.80
C VAL A 58 -16.11 14.81 3.77
N VAL A 59 -15.34 15.87 3.55
CA VAL A 59 -15.85 17.25 3.55
C VAL A 59 -16.93 17.44 2.48
N VAL A 60 -16.68 17.01 1.24
CA VAL A 60 -17.61 17.19 0.12
C VAL A 60 -18.91 16.42 0.34
N PHE A 61 -18.83 15.13 0.68
CA PHE A 61 -20.03 14.30 0.85
C PHE A 61 -20.78 14.59 2.14
N THR A 62 -20.11 15.03 3.21
CA THR A 62 -20.80 15.59 4.37
C THR A 62 -21.57 16.86 4.00
N GLY A 63 -20.98 17.74 3.18
CA GLY A 63 -21.69 18.89 2.62
C GLY A 63 -22.94 18.47 1.85
N TYR A 64 -22.84 17.49 0.97
CA TYR A 64 -24.00 16.95 0.24
C TYR A 64 -25.07 16.35 1.17
N ALA A 65 -24.67 15.62 2.21
CA ALA A 65 -25.60 15.06 3.18
C ALA A 65 -26.36 16.14 3.97
N ILE A 66 -25.75 17.30 4.22
CA ILE A 66 -26.36 18.40 4.97
C ILE A 66 -27.24 19.26 4.06
N PHE A 67 -26.71 19.70 2.92
CA PHE A 67 -27.29 20.79 2.12
C PHE A 67 -28.19 20.35 0.95
N LEU A 68 -28.14 19.09 0.49
CA LEU A 68 -28.93 18.65 -0.66
C LEU A 68 -30.20 17.93 -0.23
N ASP A 69 -31.37 18.38 -0.67
CA ASP A 69 -32.65 17.88 -0.19
C ASP A 69 -32.99 16.41 -0.52
N PRO A 70 -32.60 15.81 -1.66
CA PRO A 70 -33.04 14.46 -2.00
C PRO A 70 -32.58 13.44 -0.94
N PRO A 71 -33.50 12.75 -0.24
CA PRO A 71 -33.15 11.88 0.90
C PRO A 71 -32.25 10.72 0.47
N LEU A 72 -32.46 10.20 -0.74
CA LEU A 72 -31.63 9.14 -1.31
C LEU A 72 -30.19 9.60 -1.59
N MET A 73 -30.02 10.87 -1.97
CA MET A 73 -28.70 11.47 -2.18
C MET A 73 -27.97 11.69 -0.85
N LYS A 74 -28.69 12.13 0.19
CA LYS A 74 -28.14 12.23 1.55
C LYS A 74 -27.68 10.86 2.05
N LEU A 75 -28.51 9.82 1.89
CA LEU A 75 -28.17 8.46 2.29
C LEU A 75 -26.94 7.93 1.53
N GLY A 76 -26.89 8.12 0.20
CA GLY A 76 -25.72 7.77 -0.60
C GLY A 76 -24.45 8.50 -0.14
N SER A 77 -24.57 9.78 0.20
CA SER A 77 -23.47 10.59 0.71
C SER A 77 -22.95 10.10 2.06
N VAL A 78 -23.85 9.77 3.00
CA VAL A 78 -23.50 9.18 4.30
C VAL A 78 -22.78 7.85 4.12
N LEU A 79 -23.24 6.99 3.21
CA LEU A 79 -22.59 5.71 2.91
C LEU A 79 -21.18 5.91 2.32
N ILE A 80 -20.97 6.90 1.46
CA ILE A 80 -19.65 7.23 0.92
C ILE A 80 -18.71 7.72 2.03
N VAL A 81 -19.19 8.56 2.95
CA VAL A 81 -18.42 8.99 4.12
C VAL A 81 -18.06 7.80 5.01
N ALA A 82 -19.03 6.94 5.33
CA ALA A 82 -18.80 5.74 6.13
C ALA A 82 -17.77 4.79 5.48
N ALA A 83 -17.88 4.57 4.16
CA ALA A 83 -16.92 3.80 3.39
C ALA A 83 -15.51 4.40 3.46
N THR A 84 -15.38 5.72 3.33
CA THR A 84 -14.11 6.44 3.42
C THR A 84 -13.45 6.25 4.78
N LEU A 85 -14.21 6.38 5.86
CA LEU A 85 -13.73 6.18 7.22
C LEU A 85 -13.33 4.72 7.47
N LEU A 86 -14.15 3.77 7.02
CA LEU A 86 -13.87 2.34 7.11
C LEU A 86 -12.56 1.98 6.41
N VAL A 87 -12.38 2.42 5.15
CA VAL A 87 -11.17 2.14 4.37
C VAL A 87 -9.95 2.81 4.99
N SER A 88 -10.07 4.04 5.48
CA SER A 88 -9.00 4.73 6.20
C SER A 88 -8.59 3.98 7.47
N LEU A 89 -9.55 3.43 8.22
CA LEU A 89 -9.29 2.61 9.39
C LEU A 89 -8.59 1.29 9.02
N ILE A 90 -9.07 0.61 7.98
CA ILE A 90 -8.47 -0.63 7.47
C ILE A 90 -7.01 -0.39 7.06
N LEU A 91 -6.72 0.73 6.40
CA LEU A 91 -5.36 1.11 6.04
C LEU A 91 -4.46 1.33 7.25
N VAL A 92 -4.94 2.05 8.28
CA VAL A 92 -4.17 2.27 9.51
C VAL A 92 -3.88 0.94 10.22
N VAL A 93 -4.87 0.06 10.32
CA VAL A 93 -4.71 -1.25 10.98
C VAL A 93 -3.74 -2.14 10.20
N ARG A 94 -3.88 -2.22 8.88
CA ARG A 94 -3.03 -3.07 8.03
C ARG A 94 -1.62 -2.52 7.85
N GLY A 95 -1.46 -1.20 7.86
CA GLY A 95 -0.15 -0.54 7.78
C GLY A 95 0.71 -0.72 9.03
N ARG A 96 0.09 -0.98 10.19
CA ARG A 96 0.79 -1.24 11.47
C ARG A 96 1.29 -2.67 11.64
N ALA A 97 0.84 -3.62 10.83
CA ALA A 97 1.06 -5.05 11.03
C ALA A 97 2.38 -5.61 10.44
N ALA A 98 3.40 -4.77 10.20
CA ALA A 98 4.70 -5.25 9.70
C ALA A 98 5.53 -5.85 10.85
N PRO A 99 5.90 -7.16 10.82
CA PRO A 99 6.74 -7.75 11.85
C PRO A 99 8.21 -7.35 11.67
N VAL A 100 8.98 -7.35 12.76
CA VAL A 100 10.44 -7.24 12.79
C VAL A 100 10.99 -8.67 12.87
N SER A 101 11.98 -9.04 12.02
CA SER A 101 12.54 -10.41 12.01
C SER A 101 13.67 -10.59 13.02
N ASP A 102 13.63 -11.68 13.78
CA ASP A 102 14.74 -12.17 14.60
C ASP A 102 15.58 -13.18 13.78
N GLY A 103 16.76 -12.77 13.28
CA GLY A 103 17.78 -13.69 12.75
C GLY A 103 17.99 -13.73 11.23
N ALA A 104 19.25 -13.87 10.81
CA ALA A 104 19.71 -13.66 9.42
C ALA A 104 19.48 -14.84 8.44
N GLU A 105 19.34 -16.08 8.91
CA GLU A 105 18.88 -17.20 8.06
C GLU A 105 17.34 -17.19 7.90
N ASP A 106 16.63 -16.74 8.94
CA ASP A 106 15.19 -16.50 8.90
C ASP A 106 14.84 -15.28 8.03
N CYS A 107 15.81 -14.39 7.76
CA CYS A 107 15.61 -13.15 6.98
C CYS A 107 15.12 -13.41 5.55
N LEU A 108 15.64 -14.42 4.82
CA LEU A 108 15.24 -14.67 3.43
C LEU A 108 13.83 -15.24 3.34
N ASP A 109 13.50 -16.24 4.17
CA ASP A 109 12.16 -16.80 4.25
C ASP A 109 11.15 -15.81 4.83
N PHE A 110 11.54 -15.02 5.82
CA PHE A 110 10.76 -13.91 6.34
C PHE A 110 10.48 -12.86 5.25
N HIS A 111 11.50 -12.47 4.49
CA HIS A 111 11.37 -11.52 3.41
C HIS A 111 10.42 -12.05 2.32
N ARG A 112 10.56 -13.32 1.92
CA ARG A 112 9.65 -13.97 0.96
C ARG A 112 8.21 -14.02 1.47
N ARG A 113 7.99 -14.40 2.74
CA ARG A 113 6.66 -14.41 3.38
C ARG A 113 6.05 -13.00 3.44
N ALA A 114 6.86 -11.97 3.72
CA ALA A 114 6.42 -10.58 3.72
C ALA A 114 6.00 -10.11 2.32
N LEU A 115 6.77 -10.43 1.27
CA LEU A 115 6.44 -10.10 -0.12
C LEU A 115 5.13 -10.76 -0.58
N VAL A 116 4.92 -12.04 -0.27
CA VAL A 116 3.66 -12.75 -0.59
C VAL A 116 2.46 -12.12 0.11
N ARG A 117 2.61 -11.73 1.38
CA ARG A 117 1.55 -11.07 2.15
C ARG A 117 1.22 -9.69 1.56
N GLN A 118 2.24 -8.89 1.21
CA GLN A 118 2.05 -7.60 0.56
C GLN A 118 1.37 -7.74 -0.81
N ARG A 119 1.76 -8.72 -1.63
CA ARG A 119 1.10 -9.02 -2.91
C ARG A 119 -0.38 -9.35 -2.71
N ASN A 120 -0.70 -10.23 -1.77
CA ASN A 120 -2.09 -10.63 -1.51
C ASN A 120 -2.93 -9.46 -0.96
N LEU A 121 -2.33 -8.57 -0.16
CA LEU A 121 -2.97 -7.34 0.31
C LEU A 121 -3.28 -6.38 -0.85
N LEU A 122 -2.35 -6.20 -1.77
CA LEU A 122 -2.53 -5.35 -2.96
C LEU A 122 -3.47 -5.97 -4.00
N SER A 123 -3.46 -7.30 -4.18
CA SER A 123 -4.35 -7.98 -5.14
C SER A 123 -5.79 -8.02 -4.66
N SER A 124 -6.01 -8.06 -3.35
CA SER A 124 -7.34 -7.95 -2.74
C SER A 124 -7.75 -6.50 -2.46
N ALA A 125 -6.84 -5.53 -2.65
CA ALA A 125 -7.06 -4.11 -2.41
C ALA A 125 -8.37 -3.62 -2.99
N TRP A 126 -8.61 -3.89 -4.26
CA TRP A 126 -9.83 -3.45 -4.92
C TRP A 126 -11.11 -3.90 -4.20
N LEU A 127 -11.16 -5.12 -3.67
CA LEU A 127 -12.37 -5.65 -3.06
C LEU A 127 -12.71 -4.92 -1.75
N TRP A 128 -11.73 -4.69 -0.88
CA TRP A 128 -11.99 -4.00 0.40
C TRP A 128 -11.89 -2.47 0.31
N TYR A 129 -11.26 -1.92 -0.73
CA TYR A 129 -11.11 -0.47 -0.94
C TYR A 129 -12.24 0.12 -1.78
N VAL A 130 -12.73 -0.61 -2.79
CA VAL A 130 -13.74 -0.10 -3.75
C VAL A 130 -15.15 -0.53 -3.38
N MET A 131 -15.36 -1.80 -3.01
CA MET A 131 -16.72 -2.31 -2.76
C MET A 131 -17.52 -1.53 -1.72
N PRO A 132 -16.92 -1.03 -0.61
CA PRO A 132 -17.68 -0.24 0.37
C PRO A 132 -18.32 1.03 -0.21
N PHE A 133 -17.74 1.60 -1.28
CA PHE A 133 -18.25 2.82 -1.91
C PHE A 133 -19.40 2.57 -2.89
N VAL A 134 -19.50 1.36 -3.46
CA VAL A 134 -20.45 1.05 -4.54
C VAL A 134 -21.91 1.33 -4.15
N PRO A 135 -22.42 0.88 -2.98
CA PRO A 135 -23.81 1.14 -2.61
C PRO A 135 -24.11 2.63 -2.48
N GLY A 136 -23.21 3.38 -1.82
CA GLY A 136 -23.37 4.83 -1.65
C GLY A 136 -23.34 5.58 -2.97
N PHE A 137 -22.44 5.19 -3.87
CA PHE A 137 -22.33 5.77 -5.22
C PHE A 137 -23.60 5.54 -6.05
N VAL A 138 -24.14 4.31 -6.04
CA VAL A 138 -25.40 3.98 -6.73
C VAL A 138 -26.56 4.82 -6.19
N MET A 139 -26.71 4.89 -4.86
CA MET A 139 -27.77 5.69 -4.23
C MET A 139 -27.63 7.19 -4.52
N PHE A 140 -26.40 7.71 -4.58
CA PHE A 140 -26.13 9.10 -4.94
C PHE A 140 -26.46 9.40 -6.42
N MET A 141 -26.20 8.45 -7.32
CA MET A 141 -26.41 8.63 -8.76
C MET A 141 -27.88 8.71 -9.16
N ILE A 142 -28.76 7.89 -8.56
CA ILE A 142 -30.19 7.82 -8.92
C ILE A 142 -30.86 9.21 -8.95
N PRO A 143 -30.88 9.99 -7.85
CA PRO A 143 -31.51 11.31 -7.85
C PRO A 143 -30.75 12.32 -8.73
N THR A 144 -29.44 12.15 -8.89
CA THR A 144 -28.63 13.04 -9.73
C THR A 144 -28.99 12.91 -11.21
N ILE A 145 -29.24 11.69 -11.68
CA ILE A 145 -29.73 11.43 -13.05
C ILE A 145 -31.20 11.86 -13.19
N GLN A 146 -32.03 11.61 -12.17
CA GLN A 146 -33.45 11.96 -12.22
C GLN A 146 -33.66 13.48 -12.31
N ASN A 147 -32.83 14.25 -11.61
CA ASN A 147 -32.91 15.70 -11.50
C ASN A 147 -31.95 16.43 -12.45
N SER A 148 -31.27 15.72 -13.37
CA SER A 148 -30.35 16.37 -14.30
C SER A 148 -31.11 17.30 -15.26
N ALA A 149 -30.67 18.55 -15.36
CA ALA A 149 -31.25 19.53 -16.30
C ALA A 149 -30.96 19.20 -17.78
N GLY A 150 -29.91 18.41 -18.04
CA GLY A 150 -29.52 17.99 -19.38
C GLY A 150 -30.01 16.58 -19.76
N ASP A 151 -29.48 16.06 -20.87
CA ASP A 151 -29.75 14.69 -21.29
C ASP A 151 -29.29 13.67 -20.23
N LYS A 152 -30.22 12.77 -19.85
CA LYS A 152 -29.99 11.75 -18.83
C LYS A 152 -28.93 10.76 -19.27
N GLY A 153 -28.89 10.41 -20.56
CA GLY A 153 -27.88 9.51 -21.11
C GLY A 153 -26.47 10.07 -20.97
N THR A 154 -26.31 11.34 -21.31
CA THR A 154 -25.06 12.09 -21.17
C THR A 154 -24.63 12.17 -19.70
N THR A 155 -25.56 12.45 -18.79
CA THR A 155 -25.29 12.46 -17.34
C THR A 155 -24.80 11.09 -16.86
N VAL A 156 -25.46 10.01 -17.27
CA VAL A 156 -25.04 8.63 -16.95
C VAL A 156 -23.61 8.38 -17.44
N TRP A 157 -23.29 8.71 -18.70
CA TRP A 157 -21.95 8.49 -19.24
C TRP A 157 -20.86 9.29 -18.53
N ILE A 158 -21.15 10.53 -18.12
CA ILE A 158 -20.22 11.34 -17.33
C ILE A 158 -19.91 10.66 -15.99
N TYR A 159 -20.93 10.24 -15.25
CA TYR A 159 -20.71 9.59 -13.95
C TYR A 159 -20.06 8.21 -14.07
N LEU A 160 -20.39 7.44 -15.12
CA LEU A 160 -19.68 6.20 -15.43
C LEU A 160 -18.21 6.45 -15.74
N ALA A 161 -17.89 7.48 -16.52
CA ALA A 161 -16.51 7.86 -16.80
C ALA A 161 -15.77 8.26 -15.52
N ILE A 162 -16.39 9.06 -14.64
CA ILE A 162 -15.82 9.42 -13.34
C ILE A 162 -15.56 8.17 -12.49
N ALA A 163 -16.54 7.27 -12.41
CA ALA A 163 -16.42 6.01 -11.66
C ALA A 163 -15.29 5.13 -12.21
N VAL A 164 -15.21 4.97 -13.53
CA VAL A 164 -14.16 4.18 -14.19
C VAL A 164 -12.79 4.80 -13.96
N VAL A 165 -12.64 6.12 -14.08
CA VAL A 165 -11.35 6.79 -13.85
C VAL A 165 -10.94 6.67 -12.38
N PHE A 166 -11.86 6.95 -11.44
CA PHE A 166 -11.55 6.93 -10.02
C PHE A 166 -11.28 5.51 -9.52
N PHE A 167 -12.25 4.59 -9.66
CA PHE A 167 -12.11 3.22 -9.18
C PHE A 167 -11.09 2.44 -10.03
N GLY A 168 -11.12 2.59 -11.35
CA GLY A 168 -10.14 1.95 -12.24
C GLY A 168 -8.71 2.42 -11.97
N GLY A 169 -8.50 3.71 -11.68
CA GLY A 169 -7.20 4.24 -11.26
C GLY A 169 -6.70 3.60 -9.95
N VAL A 170 -7.57 3.54 -8.93
CA VAL A 170 -7.24 2.87 -7.65
C VAL A 170 -6.91 1.40 -7.85
N ILE A 171 -7.71 0.68 -8.66
CA ILE A 171 -7.49 -0.73 -8.98
C ILE A 171 -6.15 -0.91 -9.72
N ALA A 172 -5.90 -0.11 -10.74
CA ALA A 172 -4.70 -0.19 -11.56
C ALA A 172 -3.43 0.05 -10.72
N VAL A 173 -3.39 1.10 -9.89
CA VAL A 173 -2.24 1.39 -9.04
C VAL A 173 -1.95 0.24 -8.08
N ASN A 174 -2.99 -0.33 -7.45
CA ASN A 174 -2.84 -1.46 -6.54
C ASN A 174 -2.32 -2.72 -7.26
N LEU A 175 -2.89 -3.05 -8.42
CA LEU A 175 -2.46 -4.21 -9.21
C LEU A 175 -1.06 -4.05 -9.79
N LEU A 176 -0.68 -2.85 -10.22
CA LEU A 176 0.68 -2.55 -10.68
C LEU A 176 1.69 -2.73 -9.54
N GLY A 177 1.37 -2.27 -8.33
CA GLY A 177 2.16 -2.54 -7.13
C GLY A 177 2.31 -4.04 -6.85
N ALA A 178 1.21 -4.79 -6.93
CA ALA A 178 1.23 -6.24 -6.73
C ALA A 178 2.11 -6.97 -7.77
N ARG A 179 2.06 -6.54 -9.04
CA ARG A 179 2.89 -7.08 -10.13
C ARG A 179 4.37 -6.75 -9.94
N GLY A 180 4.70 -5.57 -9.42
CA GLY A 180 6.07 -5.20 -9.06
C GLY A 180 6.65 -6.17 -8.02
N LEU A 181 5.89 -6.43 -6.95
CA LEU A 181 6.29 -7.39 -5.90
C LEU A 181 6.42 -8.81 -6.43
N GLN A 182 5.55 -9.25 -7.34
CA GLN A 182 5.65 -10.60 -7.93
C GLN A 182 6.97 -10.79 -8.70
N LYS A 183 7.39 -9.79 -9.48
CA LYS A 183 8.67 -9.84 -10.21
C LYS A 183 9.89 -9.94 -9.26
N GLU A 184 9.78 -9.38 -8.06
CA GLU A 184 10.83 -9.45 -7.05
C GLU A 184 10.87 -10.83 -6.37
N ILE A 185 9.70 -11.44 -6.10
CA ILE A 185 9.60 -12.83 -5.63
C ILE A 185 10.21 -13.80 -6.64
N ASP A 186 9.92 -13.61 -7.94
CA ASP A 186 10.41 -14.49 -9.00
C ASP A 186 11.94 -14.42 -9.15
N ARG A 187 12.57 -13.27 -8.82
CA ARG A 187 14.03 -13.12 -8.82
C ARG A 187 14.73 -13.78 -7.64
N LEU A 188 14.03 -13.99 -6.53
CA LEU A 188 14.57 -14.60 -5.30
C LEU A 188 14.39 -16.13 -5.27
N GLY A 189 13.65 -16.70 -6.22
CA GLY A 189 13.30 -18.12 -6.26
C GLY A 189 13.74 -18.87 -7.52
N GLY A 190 14.56 -18.24 -8.37
CA GLY A 190 15.28 -18.89 -9.49
C GLY A 190 16.77 -18.90 -9.21
#